data_AF-A0A9D6ZTN9-F1
#
_entry.id   AF-A0A9D6ZTN9-F1
#
_cell.length_a   1.000
_cell.length_b   1.000
_cell.length_c   1.000
_cell.angle_alpha   90.00
_cell.angle_beta   90.00
_cell.angle_gamma   90.00
#
_symmetry.space_group_name_H-M   'P 1'
#
loop_
_entity.id
_entity.type
_entity.pdbx_description
1 polymer ?
#
loop_
_entity_poly.entity_id
_entity_poly.type
_entity_poly.pdbx_seq_one_letter_code
_entity_poly.pdbx_strand_id
1 'polypeptide(L)'
;MKWDVAIAGALGVLIGGGIYQLASMVSTRYSGLIEHPLGIAIIFLILLGIAIAEMPVMLFGLKKIAASTTPRPFLLGTHLVFVMFASVYAAIFVLLTGQIIWGWLLALVIVARFFTGALFK
;
A
#
# COMPACT_ATOMS: atom_id res chain seq x y z
N MET A 1 -21.19 7.53 10.52
CA MET A 1 -20.81 7.34 9.10
C MET A 1 -19.29 7.50 8.83
N LYS A 2 -18.58 8.44 9.47
CA LYS A 2 -17.13 8.69 9.26
C LYS A 2 -16.18 7.69 9.93
N TRP A 3 -16.59 7.11 11.05
CA TRP A 3 -15.73 6.23 11.86
C TRP A 3 -15.44 4.90 11.19
N ASP A 4 -16.42 4.27 10.52
CA ASP A 4 -16.21 2.96 9.90
C ASP A 4 -15.13 3.00 8.80
N VAL A 5 -15.09 4.08 8.00
CA VAL A 5 -14.08 4.26 6.95
C VAL A 5 -12.69 4.48 7.56
N ALA A 6 -12.60 5.30 8.62
CA ALA A 6 -11.36 5.51 9.34
C ALA A 6 -10.86 4.21 10.01
N ILE A 7 -11.76 3.40 10.58
CA ILE A 7 -11.42 2.09 11.17
C ILE A 7 -10.95 1.13 10.08
N ALA A 8 -11.66 1.03 8.95
CA ALA A 8 -11.25 0.19 7.82
C ALA A 8 -9.88 0.61 7.27
N GLY A 9 -9.63 1.92 7.14
CA GLY A 9 -8.34 2.47 6.75
C GLY A 9 -7.24 2.15 7.77
N ALA A 10 -7.51 2.31 9.07
CA ALA A 10 -6.56 1.99 10.13
C ALA A 10 -6.21 0.49 10.17
N LEU A 11 -7.21 -0.38 9.98
CA LEU A 11 -6.99 -1.81 9.79
C LEU A 11 -6.13 -2.09 8.55
N GLY A 12 -6.36 -1.37 7.46
CA GLY A 12 -5.51 -1.43 6.26
C GLY A 12 -4.06 -1.05 6.55
N VAL A 13 -3.83 0.01 7.35
CA VAL A 13 -2.48 0.41 7.80
C VAL A 13 -1.83 -0.68 8.66
N LEU A 14 -2.56 -1.26 9.61
CA LEU A 14 -2.04 -2.33 10.48
C LEU A 14 -1.68 -3.58 9.69
N ILE A 15 -2.58 -4.03 8.80
CA ILE A 15 -2.35 -5.19 7.94
C ILE A 15 -1.16 -4.92 6.99
N GLY A 16 -1.14 -3.74 6.37
CA GLY A 16 -0.03 -3.33 5.50
C GLY A 16 1.31 -3.26 6.24
N GLY A 17 1.32 -2.72 7.46
CA GLY A 17 2.50 -2.73 8.33
C GLY A 17 2.97 -4.14 8.65
N GLY A 18 2.03 -5.06 8.96
CA GLY A 18 2.33 -6.48 9.15
C GLY A 18 2.95 -7.15 7.92
N ILE A 19 2.40 -6.90 6.73
CA ILE A 19 2.93 -7.43 5.46
C ILE A 19 4.37 -6.96 5.24
N TYR A 20 4.63 -5.66 5.40
CA TYR A 20 5.97 -5.10 5.24
C TYR A 20 6.95 -5.65 6.29
N GLN A 21 6.53 -5.77 7.55
CA GLN A 21 7.35 -6.32 8.62
C GLN A 21 7.72 -7.77 8.35
N LEU A 22 6.77 -8.60 7.93
CA LEU A 22 7.01 -10.00 7.56
C LEU A 22 8.00 -10.08 6.38
N ALA A 23 7.80 -9.26 5.35
CA ALA A 23 8.72 -9.20 4.22
C ALA A 23 10.14 -8.81 4.64
N SER A 24 10.28 -7.84 5.54
CA SER A 24 11.57 -7.41 6.08
C SER A 24 12.26 -8.50 6.91
N MET A 25 11.50 -9.25 7.72
CA MET A 25 12.05 -10.39 8.46
C MET A 25 12.52 -11.50 7.52
N VAL A 26 11.79 -11.76 6.43
CA VAL A 26 12.20 -12.74 5.42
C VAL A 26 13.44 -12.25 4.68
N SER A 27 13.51 -10.98 4.27
CA SER A 27 14.66 -10.45 3.53
C SER A 27 15.95 -10.44 4.34
N THR A 28 15.91 -10.44 5.68
CA THR A 28 17.13 -10.62 6.49
C THR A 28 17.72 -12.03 6.44
N ARG A 29 16.95 -13.02 5.95
CA ARG A 29 17.38 -14.44 5.87
C ARG A 29 17.89 -14.85 4.50
N TYR A 30 17.62 -14.05 3.46
CA TYR A 30 17.97 -14.34 2.08
C TYR A 30 18.71 -13.15 1.47
N SER A 31 19.72 -13.41 0.64
CA SER A 31 20.33 -12.37 -0.16
C SER A 31 19.32 -11.84 -1.19
N GLY A 32 19.28 -10.51 -1.37
CA GLY A 32 18.46 -9.89 -2.40
C GLY A 32 18.82 -10.43 -3.78
N LEU A 33 17.82 -10.63 -4.64
CA LEU A 33 18.04 -11.08 -6.01
C LEU A 33 18.76 -10.01 -6.85
N ILE A 34 18.60 -8.73 -6.47
CA ILE A 34 19.10 -7.57 -7.22
C ILE A 34 19.98 -6.75 -6.31
N GLU A 35 21.29 -6.85 -6.55
CA GLU A 35 22.31 -6.16 -5.75
C GLU A 35 22.85 -4.90 -6.45
N HIS A 36 22.71 -4.80 -7.77
CA HIS A 36 23.25 -3.68 -8.52
C HIS A 36 22.48 -2.37 -8.20
N PRO A 37 23.16 -1.29 -7.81
CA PRO A 37 22.52 -0.07 -7.30
C PRO A 37 21.56 0.58 -8.32
N LEU A 38 21.90 0.57 -9.60
CA LEU A 38 20.99 1.04 -10.65
C LEU A 38 19.72 0.19 -10.77
N GLY A 39 19.82 -1.13 -10.61
CA GLY A 39 18.66 -2.03 -10.64
C GLY A 39 17.72 -1.78 -9.47
N ILE A 40 18.28 -1.59 -8.28
CA ILE A 40 17.54 -1.21 -7.06
C ILE A 40 16.80 0.11 -7.28
N ALA A 41 17.49 1.15 -7.79
CA ALA A 41 16.89 2.46 -8.04
C ALA A 41 15.76 2.40 -9.07
N ILE A 42 15.95 1.66 -10.18
CA ILE A 42 14.94 1.50 -11.23
C ILE A 42 13.69 0.82 -10.66
N ILE A 43 13.85 -0.28 -9.92
CA ILE A 43 12.70 -1.01 -9.36
C ILE A 43 11.99 -0.17 -8.31
N PHE A 44 12.73 0.54 -7.46
CA PHE A 44 12.16 1.48 -6.50
C PHE A 44 11.27 2.52 -7.20
N LEU A 45 11.79 3.17 -8.24
CA LEU A 45 11.06 4.21 -8.98
C LEU A 45 9.83 3.65 -9.71
N ILE A 46 9.94 2.45 -10.31
CA ILE A 46 8.80 1.78 -10.96
C ILE A 46 7.71 1.49 -9.94
N LEU A 47 8.05 0.84 -8.82
CA LEU A 47 7.07 0.47 -7.81
C LEU A 47 6.46 1.70 -7.13
N LEU A 48 7.24 2.75 -6.89
CA LEU A 48 6.75 4.01 -6.36
C LEU A 48 5.82 4.70 -7.35
N GLY A 49 6.20 4.75 -8.63
CA GLY A 49 5.40 5.31 -9.71
C GLY A 49 4.05 4.60 -9.84
N ILE A 50 4.05 3.27 -9.84
CA ILE A 50 2.82 2.46 -9.86
C ILE A 50 1.98 2.77 -8.60
N ALA A 51 2.59 2.73 -7.42
CA ALA A 51 1.87 2.96 -6.16
C ALA A 51 1.18 4.33 -6.09
N ILE A 52 1.77 5.36 -6.70
CA ILE A 52 1.19 6.70 -6.80
C ILE A 52 0.15 6.78 -7.93
N ALA A 53 0.47 6.25 -9.12
CA ALA A 53 -0.40 6.31 -10.29
C ALA A 53 -1.72 5.54 -10.10
N GLU A 54 -1.71 4.50 -9.29
CA GLU A 54 -2.92 3.74 -8.96
C GLU A 54 -3.88 4.48 -8.01
N MET A 55 -3.40 5.45 -7.25
CA MET A 55 -4.25 6.20 -6.31
C MET A 55 -5.47 6.85 -6.97
N PRO A 56 -5.34 7.65 -8.05
CA PRO A 56 -6.50 8.27 -8.69
C PRO A 56 -7.50 7.22 -9.23
N VAL A 57 -7.01 6.10 -9.76
CA VAL A 57 -7.87 5.02 -10.29
C VAL A 57 -8.70 4.39 -9.18
N MET A 58 -8.06 4.03 -8.06
CA MET A 58 -8.72 3.43 -6.92
C MET A 58 -9.66 4.41 -6.22
N LEU A 59 -9.28 5.69 -6.12
CA LEU A 59 -10.16 6.74 -5.61
C LEU A 59 -11.39 6.90 -6.52
N PHE A 60 -11.25 6.88 -7.84
CA PHE A 60 -12.40 6.91 -8.74
C PHE A 60 -13.31 5.68 -8.54
N GLY A 61 -12.73 4.49 -8.39
CA GLY A 61 -13.46 3.27 -8.08
C GLY A 61 -14.25 3.35 -6.78
N LEU A 62 -13.62 3.80 -5.69
CA LEU A 62 -14.27 3.99 -4.39
C LEU A 62 -15.41 5.02 -4.47
N LYS A 63 -15.27 6.07 -5.29
CA LYS A 63 -16.30 7.10 -5.54
C LYS A 63 -17.53 6.47 -6.18
N LYS A 64 -17.29 5.64 -7.19
CA LYS A 64 -18.35 4.94 -7.90
C LYS A 64 -19.09 3.94 -7.00
N ILE A 65 -18.35 3.21 -6.15
CA ILE A 65 -18.92 2.26 -5.18
C ILE A 65 -19.69 2.99 -4.07
N ALA A 66 -19.22 4.15 -3.62
CA ALA A 66 -19.91 4.95 -2.62
C ALA A 66 -21.21 5.57 -3.14
N ALA A 67 -21.27 5.88 -4.44
CA ALA A 67 -22.44 6.45 -5.09
C ALA A 67 -23.46 5.38 -5.57
N SER A 68 -23.13 4.09 -5.53
CA SER A 68 -24.02 3.01 -5.94
C SER A 68 -24.82 2.43 -4.76
N THR A 69 -25.76 1.53 -5.06
CA THR A 69 -26.53 0.75 -4.07
C THR A 69 -25.72 -0.40 -3.46
N THR A 70 -24.40 -0.39 -3.62
CA THR A 70 -23.52 -1.47 -3.19
C THR A 70 -23.49 -1.57 -1.66
N PRO A 71 -23.48 -2.78 -1.09
CA PRO A 71 -23.44 -2.94 0.37
C PRO A 71 -22.25 -2.23 1.00
N ARG A 72 -22.51 -1.52 2.10
CA ARG A 72 -21.49 -0.77 2.86
C ARG A 72 -20.23 -1.58 3.22
N PRO A 73 -20.32 -2.87 3.62
CA PRO A 73 -19.12 -3.67 3.89
C PRO A 73 -18.19 -3.82 2.69
N PHE A 74 -18.72 -3.82 1.47
CA PHE A 74 -17.93 -3.92 0.25
C PHE A 74 -17.06 -2.66 0.05
N LEU A 75 -17.64 -1.48 0.24
CA LEU A 75 -16.90 -0.21 0.20
C LEU A 75 -15.77 -0.19 1.23
N LEU A 76 -16.05 -0.60 2.46
CA LEU A 76 -15.07 -0.66 3.55
C LEU A 76 -13.94 -1.66 3.25
N GLY A 77 -14.29 -2.84 2.72
CA GLY A 77 -13.33 -3.84 2.29
C GLY A 77 -12.43 -3.34 1.16
N THR A 78 -13.00 -2.70 0.14
CA THR A 78 -12.21 -2.10 -0.95
C THR A 78 -11.31 -0.99 -0.43
N HIS A 79 -11.76 -0.16 0.50
CA HIS A 79 -10.93 0.89 1.11
C HIS A 79 -9.78 0.30 1.92
N LEU A 80 -10.03 -0.74 2.72
CA LEU A 80 -9.00 -1.47 3.46
C LEU A 80 -7.94 -2.03 2.51
N VAL A 81 -8.37 -2.72 1.44
CA VAL A 81 -7.47 -3.26 0.41
C VAL A 81 -6.67 -2.14 -0.24
N PHE A 82 -7.32 -1.05 -0.63
CA PHE A 82 -6.66 0.11 -1.23
C PHE A 82 -5.51 0.63 -0.37
N VAL A 83 -5.75 0.81 0.93
CA VAL A 83 -4.74 1.28 1.88
C VAL A 83 -3.61 0.25 1.98
N MET A 84 -3.90 -1.02 2.31
CA MET A 84 -2.86 -2.03 2.53
C MET A 84 -1.99 -2.31 1.30
N PHE A 85 -2.51 -2.12 0.09
CA PHE A 85 -1.83 -2.49 -1.15
C PHE A 85 -0.52 -1.71 -1.39
N ALA A 86 -0.36 -0.52 -0.80
CA ALA A 86 0.93 0.19 -0.83
C ALA A 86 2.06 -0.65 -0.21
N SER A 87 1.78 -1.38 0.87
CA SER A 87 2.74 -2.25 1.54
C SER A 87 3.07 -3.50 0.74
N VAL A 88 2.24 -3.91 -0.22
CA VAL A 88 2.55 -5.03 -1.12
C VAL A 88 3.72 -4.64 -2.03
N TYR A 89 3.71 -3.43 -2.58
CA TYR A 89 4.83 -2.92 -3.37
C TYR A 89 6.11 -2.78 -2.55
N ALA A 90 6.00 -2.27 -1.33
CA ALA A 90 7.12 -2.19 -0.39
C ALA A 90 7.68 -3.59 -0.07
N ALA A 91 6.81 -4.57 0.18
CA ALA A 91 7.20 -5.95 0.46
C ALA A 91 7.92 -6.59 -0.74
N ILE A 92 7.37 -6.45 -1.96
CA ILE A 92 8.02 -6.94 -3.18
C ILE A 92 9.41 -6.31 -3.34
N PHE A 93 9.53 -4.99 -3.15
CA PHE A 93 10.80 -4.29 -3.24
C PHE A 93 11.83 -4.83 -2.24
N VAL A 94 11.45 -4.98 -0.97
CA VAL A 94 12.33 -5.47 0.09
C VAL A 94 12.75 -6.92 -0.15
N LEU A 95 11.83 -7.78 -0.59
CA LEU A 95 12.15 -9.18 -0.92
C LEU A 95 13.09 -9.30 -2.12
N LEU A 96 12.97 -8.42 -3.12
CA LEU A 96 13.82 -8.46 -4.31
C LEU A 96 15.21 -7.87 -4.09
N THR A 97 15.33 -6.84 -3.24
CA THR A 97 16.56 -6.03 -3.12
C THR A 97 17.25 -6.15 -1.77
N GLY A 98 16.57 -6.65 -0.74
CA GLY A 98 17.05 -6.62 0.65
C GLY A 98 17.07 -5.23 1.29
N GLN A 99 16.68 -4.17 0.57
CA GLN A 99 16.81 -2.77 1.00
C GLN A 99 15.64 -2.34 1.88
N ILE A 100 15.70 -2.68 3.17
CA ILE A 100 14.63 -2.40 4.14
C ILE A 100 14.32 -0.89 4.23
N ILE A 101 15.34 -0.04 4.36
CA ILE A 101 15.18 1.41 4.55
C ILE A 101 14.42 2.04 3.36
N TRP A 102 14.83 1.71 2.13
CA TRP A 102 14.15 2.19 0.92
C TRP A 102 12.74 1.62 0.80
N GLY A 103 12.54 0.35 1.16
CA GLY A 103 11.21 -0.24 1.27
C GLY A 103 10.29 0.49 2.24
N TRP A 104 10.82 1.05 3.32
CA TRP A 104 10.03 1.82 4.29
C TRP A 104 9.45 3.10 3.66
N LEU A 105 10.21 3.77 2.79
CA LEU A 105 9.73 4.94 2.05
C LEU A 105 8.57 4.59 1.11
N LEU A 106 8.61 3.41 0.48
CA LEU A 106 7.48 2.88 -0.28
C LEU A 106 6.29 2.56 0.63
N ALA A 107 6.55 1.97 1.81
CA ALA A 107 5.49 1.64 2.76
C ALA A 107 4.78 2.90 3.28
N LEU A 108 5.47 4.03 3.47
CA LEU A 108 4.88 5.31 3.88
C LEU A 108 3.76 5.81 2.95
N VAL A 109 3.74 5.36 1.70
CA VAL A 109 2.65 5.65 0.76
C VAL A 109 1.29 5.19 1.32
N ILE A 110 1.27 4.19 2.23
CA ILE A 110 0.06 3.75 2.94
C ILE A 110 -0.62 4.88 3.72
N VAL A 111 0.17 5.82 4.27
CA VAL A 111 -0.34 6.95 5.04
C VAL A 111 -1.06 7.93 4.12
N ALA A 112 -0.49 8.20 2.95
CA ALA A 112 -1.15 9.03 1.93
C ALA A 112 -2.45 8.37 1.43
N ARG A 113 -2.46 7.05 1.24
CA ARG A 113 -3.68 6.30 0.88
C ARG A 113 -4.75 6.34 1.96
N PHE A 114 -4.35 6.26 3.23
CA PHE A 114 -5.27 6.42 4.35
C PHE A 114 -5.93 7.80 4.35
N PHE A 115 -5.15 8.88 4.24
CA PHE A 115 -5.69 10.25 4.25
C PHE A 115 -6.56 10.56 3.03
N THR A 116 -6.21 10.06 1.85
CA THR A 116 -7.04 10.26 0.65
C THR A 116 -8.42 9.61 0.76
N GLY A 117 -8.55 8.48 1.47
CA GLY A 117 -9.84 7.90 1.80
C GLY A 117 -10.58 8.58 2.95
N ALA A 118 -9.87 9.22 3.88
CA ALA A 118 -10.50 10.02 4.94
C ALA A 118 -11.06 11.37 4.42
N LEU A 119 -10.44 11.93 3.38
CA LEU A 119 -10.89 13.15 2.69
C LEU A 119 -12.07 12.90 1.72
N PHE A 120 -12.40 11.64 1.50
CA PHE A 120 -13.56 11.20 0.74
C PHE A 120 -14.84 11.57 1.51
N LYS A 121 -15.56 12.58 1.01
CA LYS A 121 -16.89 12.98 1.48
C LYS A 121 -17.96 12.42 0.55
#